data_AF-V9GDS0-F1
#
_entry.id   AF-V9GDS0-F1
#
_cell.length_a   1.000
_cell.length_b   1.000
_cell.length_c   1.000
_cell.angle_alpha   90.00
_cell.angle_beta   90.00
_cell.angle_gamma   90.00
#
_symmetry.space_group_name_H-M   'P 1'
#
loop_
_entity.id
_entity.type
_entity.pdbx_description
1 polymer ?
#
loop_
_entity_poly.entity_id
_entity_poly.type
_entity_poly.pdbx_seq_one_letter_code
_entity_poly.pdbx_strand_id
1 'polypeptide(L)' 'MQHELVHFLSHVNDEQTMINVINNLNADAYGNLLHHLEYTSLDTQDRWRKILRKMLC' A
#
# COMPACT_ATOMS: atom_id res chain seq x y z
N MET A 1 -13.84 8.55 1.16
CA MET A 1 -12.99 7.33 1.19
C MET A 1 -11.74 7.40 0.32
N GLN A 2 -11.78 7.81 -0.96
CA GLN A 2 -10.56 7.86 -1.81
C GLN A 2 -9.43 8.72 -1.19
N HIS A 3 -9.77 9.91 -0.67
CA HIS A 3 -8.79 10.78 -0.01
C HIS A 3 -8.23 10.21 1.30
N GLU A 4 -9.04 9.49 2.08
CA GLU A 4 -8.60 8.92 3.36
C GLU A 4 -7.61 7.78 3.15
N LEU A 5 -7.83 6.95 2.14
CA LEU A 5 -6.92 5.86 1.81
C LEU A 5 -5.60 6.39 1.24
N VAL A 6 -5.64 7.37 0.31
CA VAL A 6 -4.42 8.02 -0.21
C VAL A 6 -3.63 8.69 0.92
N HIS A 7 -4.33 9.36 1.85
CA HIS A 7 -3.71 9.95 3.03
C HIS A 7 -3.07 8.89 3.92
N PHE A 8 -3.78 7.80 4.23
CA PHE A 8 -3.25 6.68 5.01
C PHE A 8 -1.98 6.10 4.36
N LEU A 9 -2.04 5.78 3.05
CA LEU A 9 -0.91 5.20 2.32
C LEU A 9 0.32 6.11 2.35
N SER A 10 0.11 7.42 2.27
CA SER A 10 1.18 8.43 2.31
C SER A 10 1.85 8.55 3.68
N HIS A 11 1.11 8.32 4.77
CA HIS A 11 1.59 8.51 6.14
C HIS A 11 2.13 7.25 6.82
N VAL A 12 1.72 6.06 6.36
CA VAL A 12 2.25 4.81 6.89
C VAL A 12 3.68 4.61 6.37
N ASN A 13 4.63 4.72 7.29
CA ASN A 13 6.06 4.52 7.06
C ASN A 13 6.60 3.25 7.74
N ASP A 14 5.84 2.70 8.68
CA ASP A 14 6.24 1.51 9.44
C ASP A 14 6.05 0.24 8.60
N GLU A 15 7.15 -0.49 8.38
CA GLU A 15 7.16 -1.69 7.54
C GLU A 15 6.24 -2.79 8.08
N GLN A 16 6.17 -2.98 9.40
CA GLN A 16 5.31 -4.01 10.00
C GLN A 16 3.82 -3.70 9.76
N THR A 17 3.43 -2.43 9.86
CA THR A 17 2.08 -1.97 9.56
C THR A 17 1.74 -2.21 8.08
N MET A 18 2.67 -1.90 7.17
CA MET A 18 2.49 -2.15 5.74
C MET A 18 2.29 -3.64 5.43
N ILE A 19 3.13 -4.50 6.02
CA ILE A 19 3.02 -5.97 5.94
C ILE A 19 1.64 -6.43 6.44
N ASN A 20 1.23 -5.95 7.61
CA ASN A 20 -0.06 -6.31 8.19
C ASN A 20 -1.23 -5.89 7.30
N VAL A 21 -1.19 -4.69 6.70
CA VAL A 21 -2.21 -4.25 5.75
C VAL A 21 -2.30 -5.23 4.59
N ILE A 22 -1.18 -5.52 3.93
CA ILE A 22 -1.17 -6.38 2.74
C ILE A 22 -1.62 -7.81 3.06
N ASN A 23 -1.19 -8.38 4.19
CA ASN A 23 -1.59 -9.73 4.62
C ASN A 23 -3.10 -9.88 4.87
N ASN A 24 -3.79 -8.78 5.16
CA ASN A 24 -5.24 -8.76 5.37
C ASN A 24 -6.03 -8.42 4.10
N LEU A 25 -5.38 -8.21 2.95
CA LEU A 25 -6.08 -7.96 1.69
C LEU A 25 -6.50 -9.25 1.01
N ASN A 26 -7.75 -9.27 0.52
CA ASN A 26 -8.17 -10.23 -0.49
C ASN A 26 -7.79 -9.72 -1.91
N ALA A 27 -8.02 -10.54 -2.94
CA ALA A 27 -7.64 -10.21 -4.31
C ALA A 27 -8.23 -8.87 -4.81
N ASP A 28 -9.50 -8.59 -4.51
CA ASP A 28 -10.16 -7.35 -4.89
C ASP A 28 -9.57 -6.13 -4.16
N ALA A 29 -9.32 -6.27 -2.85
CA ALA A 29 -8.72 -5.23 -2.03
C ALA A 29 -7.26 -4.94 -2.44
N TYR A 30 -6.55 -5.94 -2.97
CA TYR A 30 -5.21 -5.78 -3.53
C TYR A 30 -5.23 -4.92 -4.80
N GLY A 31 -6.17 -5.17 -5.72
CA GLY A 31 -6.37 -4.32 -6.89
C GLY A 31 -6.69 -2.87 -6.52
N ASN A 32 -7.55 -2.69 -5.51
CA ASN A 32 -7.88 -1.36 -4.99
C ASN A 32 -6.67 -0.65 -4.35
N LEU A 33 -5.82 -1.36 -3.60
CA LEU A 33 -4.59 -0.80 -3.04
C LEU A 33 -3.68 -0.26 -4.15
N LEU A 34 -3.44 -1.07 -5.19
CA LEU A 34 -2.59 -0.68 -6.32
C LEU A 34 -3.15 0.56 -7.03
N HIS A 35 -4.46 0.60 -7.27
CA HIS A 35 -5.10 1.76 -7.88
C HIS A 35 -4.94 3.02 -7.03
N HIS A 36 -5.09 2.93 -5.70
CA HIS A 36 -4.96 4.11 -4.83
C HIS A 36 -3.51 4.58 -4.69
N LEU A 37 -2.53 3.66 -4.77
CA LEU A 37 -1.12 4.02 -4.79
C LEU A 37 -0.76 4.93 -5.97
N GLU A 38 -1.41 4.79 -7.12
CA GLU A 38 -1.18 5.64 -8.30
C GLU A 38 -1.44 7.13 -8.03
N TYR A 39 -2.26 7.45 -7.02
CA TYR A 39 -2.54 8.83 -6.59
C TYR A 39 -1.63 9.33 -5.47
N THR A 40 -0.66 8.53 -5.01
CA THR A 40 0.34 8.93 -3.99
C THR A 40 1.65 9.37 -4.63
N SER A 41 2.56 9.97 -3.85
CA SER A 41 3.90 10.35 -4.33
C SER A 41 4.71 9.14 -4.80
N LEU A 42 5.66 9.34 -5.72
CA LEU A 42 6.53 8.26 -6.22
C LEU A 42 7.30 7.55 -5.09
N ASP A 43 7.72 8.30 -4.06
CA ASP A 43 8.37 7.74 -2.86
C ASP A 43 7.45 6.78 -2.10
N THR A 44 6.19 7.20 -1.89
CA THR A 44 5.17 6.35 -1.25
C THR A 44 4.94 5.09 -2.07
N GLN A 45 4.79 5.23 -3.39
CA GLN A 45 4.60 4.11 -4.30
C GLN A 45 5.77 3.12 -4.23
N ASP A 46 7.01 3.60 -4.28
CA ASP A 46 8.19 2.74 -4.22
C ASP A 46 8.28 1.99 -2.89
N ARG A 47 8.01 2.68 -1.77
CA ARG A 47 7.99 2.07 -0.43
C ARG A 47 6.98 0.91 -0.36
N TRP A 48 5.75 1.12 -0.79
CA TRP A 48 4.73 0.06 -0.81
C TRP A 48 5.07 -1.07 -1.78
N ARG A 49 5.57 -0.77 -2.98
CA ARG A 49 6.00 -1.79 -3.95
C ARG A 49 7.17 -2.63 -3.44
N LYS A 50 8.08 -2.04 -2.67
CA LYS A 50 9.19 -2.76 -2.03
C LYS A 50 8.68 -3.81 -1.05
N ILE A 51 7.71 -3.46 -0.20
CA ILE A 51 7.09 -4.42 0.73
C ILE A 51 6.33 -5.50 -0.02
N LEU A 52 5.54 -5.13 -1.03
CA LEU A 52 4.81 -6.09 -1.87
C LEU A 52 5.75 -7.11 -2.51
N ARG A 53 6.89 -6.67 -3.05
CA ARG A 53 7.93 -7.57 -3.61
C ARG A 53 8.52 -8.49 -2.55
N LYS A 54 8.80 -7.99 -1.34
CA LYS A 54 9.34 -8.81 -0.23
C LYS A 54 8.38 -9.93 0.19
N MET A 55 7.07 -9.75 0.05
CA MET A 55 6.08 -10.74 0.47
C MET A 55 5.68 -11.73 -0.63
N LEU A 56 5.99 -11.43 -1.89
CA LEU A 56 5.75 -12.31 -3.04
C LEU A 56 6.98 -13.19 -3.39
N CYS A 57 8.13 -12.94 -2.75
CA CYS A 57 9.35 -13.75 -2.82
C CYS A 57 9.50 -14.59 -1.56
#